data_AF-A0A4U1EX65-F1
#
_entry.id   AF-A0A4U1EX65-F1
#
_cell.length_a   1.000
_cell.length_b   1.000
_cell.length_c   1.000
_cell.angle_alpha   90.00
_cell.angle_beta   90.00
_cell.angle_gamma   90.00
#
_symmetry.space_group_name_H-M   'P 1'
#
loop_
_entity.id
_entity.type
_entity.pdbx_description
1 polymer ?
#
loop_
_entity_poly.entity_id
_entity_poly.type
_entity_poly.pdbx_seq_one_letter_code
_entity_poly.pdbx_strand_id
1 'polypeptide(L)'
;MCLEKRVFYKLISGLHASINLHLCANYLLEETWGKPTWGPNMKEFKRRFDPVETKGEGPRRLKNLYFLYLIELRALSKVAPYFERSIVDLYTGNVKEDADTKTLLLNIFQDTKSFPMHFDEKSMFAGDKKGAKSLKTQGLGTALKILFSEKEIQKLPENSPSKGFQLTRQEIVALLNAFGR
;
A
#
# COMPACT_ATOMS: atom_id res chain seq x y z
N MET A 1 10.65 -12.83 18.95
CA MET A 1 9.72 -12.79 17.80
C MET A 1 10.54 -12.84 16.52
N CYS A 2 10.26 -13.78 15.61
CA CYS A 2 10.96 -13.85 14.31
C CYS A 2 10.68 -12.60 13.46
N LEU A 3 11.52 -12.35 12.46
CA LEU A 3 11.49 -11.15 11.63
C LEU A 3 10.15 -10.98 10.91
N GLU A 4 9.58 -12.07 10.40
CA GLU A 4 8.34 -12.09 9.62
C GLU A 4 7.15 -11.67 10.48
N LYS A 5 7.07 -12.16 11.72
CA LYS A 5 6.04 -11.74 12.68
C LYS A 5 6.18 -10.25 13.03
N ARG A 6 7.40 -9.71 13.03
CA ARG A 6 7.64 -8.28 13.25
C ARG A 6 7.18 -7.43 12.06
N VAL A 7 7.48 -7.85 10.84
CA VAL A 7 7.01 -7.18 9.62
C VAL A 7 5.48 -7.21 9.58
N PHE A 8 4.87 -8.38 9.77
CA PHE A 8 3.41 -8.54 9.84
C PHE A 8 2.77 -7.60 10.87
N TYR A 9 3.28 -7.60 12.10
CA TYR A 9 2.78 -6.73 13.16
C TYR A 9 2.85 -5.25 12.75
N LYS A 10 3.97 -4.81 12.16
CA LYS A 10 4.11 -3.40 11.73
C LYS A 10 3.14 -3.05 10.62
N LEU A 11 2.91 -3.94 9.65
CA LEU A 11 1.95 -3.72 8.56
C LEU A 11 0.52 -3.56 9.11
N ILE A 12 0.07 -4.48 9.96
CA ILE A 12 -1.27 -4.43 10.56
C ILE A 12 -1.41 -3.23 11.50
N SER A 13 -0.38 -2.94 12.30
CA SER A 13 -0.36 -1.76 13.17
C SER A 13 -0.40 -0.46 12.38
N GLY A 14 0.27 -0.40 11.23
CA GLY A 14 0.25 0.75 10.34
C GLY A 14 -1.12 0.95 9.70
N LEU A 15 -1.75 -0.12 9.23
CA LEU A 15 -3.10 -0.08 8.68
C LEU A 15 -4.13 0.41 9.73
N HIS A 16 -4.06 -0.13 10.94
CA HIS A 16 -4.92 0.30 12.04
C HIS A 16 -4.65 1.78 12.40
N ALA A 17 -3.41 2.24 12.31
CA ALA A 17 -3.09 3.66 12.48
C ALA A 17 -3.69 4.52 11.35
N SER A 18 -3.63 4.10 10.08
CA SER A 18 -4.27 4.83 8.94
C SER A 18 -5.77 4.98 9.15
N ILE A 19 -6.47 3.89 9.49
CA ILE A 19 -7.93 3.91 9.73
C ILE A 19 -8.28 4.88 10.86
N ASN A 20 -7.55 4.79 11.97
CA ASN A 20 -7.77 5.68 13.12
C ASN A 20 -7.48 7.13 12.78
N LEU A 21 -6.48 7.41 11.95
CA LEU A 21 -6.14 8.77 11.52
C LEU A 21 -7.24 9.36 10.63
N HIS A 22 -7.78 8.57 9.70
CA HIS A 22 -8.94 8.96 8.88
C HIS A 22 -10.15 9.28 9.75
N LEU A 23 -10.45 8.44 10.74
CA LEU A 23 -11.54 8.69 11.70
C LEU A 23 -11.30 10.01 12.46
N CYS A 24 -10.06 10.30 12.87
CA CYS A 24 -9.75 11.55 13.55
C CYS A 24 -9.86 12.77 12.63
N ALA A 25 -9.47 12.64 11.35
CA ALA A 25 -9.49 13.73 10.39
C ALA A 25 -10.90 14.02 9.85
N ASN A 26 -11.73 12.99 9.73
CA ASN A 26 -13.10 13.06 9.24
C ASN A 26 -14.06 12.44 10.26
N TYR A 27 -14.20 13.13 11.39
CA TYR A 27 -15.04 12.72 12.52
C TYR A 27 -16.40 13.40 12.46
N LEU A 28 -17.47 12.73 12.91
CA LEU A 28 -18.78 13.34 13.08
C LEU A 28 -18.75 14.24 14.33
N LEU A 29 -18.64 15.55 14.12
CA LEU A 29 -18.49 16.52 15.21
C LEU A 29 -19.84 16.81 15.86
N GLU A 30 -20.88 16.96 15.05
CA GLU A 30 -22.24 17.26 15.51
C GLU A 30 -23.25 16.49 14.66
N GLU A 31 -24.15 15.79 15.36
CA GLU A 31 -25.31 15.13 14.80
C GLU A 31 -26.56 15.87 15.27
N THR A 32 -26.96 16.87 14.48
CA THR A 32 -28.18 17.64 14.73
C THR A 32 -29.30 17.18 13.80
N TRP A 33 -30.54 17.61 14.05
CA TRP A 33 -31.70 17.36 13.17
C TRP A 33 -31.52 17.92 11.74
N GLY A 34 -30.46 18.69 11.48
CA GLY A 34 -30.04 19.20 10.17
C GLY A 34 -28.94 18.37 9.51
N LYS A 35 -28.07 19.02 8.72
CA LYS A 35 -26.97 18.34 8.04
C LYS A 35 -25.85 18.01 9.04
N PRO A 36 -25.35 16.77 9.09
CA PRO A 36 -24.24 16.42 9.99
C PRO A 36 -22.97 17.18 9.62
N THR A 37 -22.24 17.64 10.64
CA THR A 37 -20.96 18.34 10.46
C THR A 37 -19.82 17.35 10.67
N TRP A 38 -19.03 17.14 9.61
CA TRP A 38 -17.85 16.27 9.64
C TRP A 38 -16.58 17.12 9.60
N GLY A 39 -15.56 16.71 10.34
CA GLY A 39 -14.27 17.38 10.30
C GLY A 39 -13.26 16.85 11.32
N PRO A 40 -12.11 17.54 11.47
CA PRO A 40 -11.04 17.08 12.34
C PRO A 40 -11.42 17.13 13.81
N ASN A 41 -11.27 16.00 14.51
CA ASN A 41 -11.41 15.89 15.95
C ASN A 41 -10.03 15.78 16.62
N MET A 42 -9.52 16.94 17.07
CA MET A 42 -8.22 17.04 17.72
C MET A 42 -8.14 16.27 19.05
N LYS A 43 -9.24 16.19 19.81
CA LYS A 43 -9.28 15.44 21.07
C LYS A 43 -9.09 13.95 20.80
N GLU A 44 -9.75 13.42 19.78
CA GLU A 44 -9.63 12.01 19.40
C GLU A 44 -8.23 11.70 18.83
N PHE A 45 -7.67 12.60 18.04
CA PHE A 45 -6.30 12.47 17.56
C PHE A 45 -5.29 12.39 18.71
N LYS A 46 -5.36 13.34 19.66
CA LYS A 46 -4.47 13.35 20.84
C LYS A 46 -4.64 12.09 21.67
N ARG A 47 -5.88 11.68 21.99
CA ARG A 47 -6.16 10.45 22.74
C ARG A 47 -5.50 9.21 22.12
N ARG A 48 -5.43 9.14 20.78
CA ARG A 48 -4.92 7.96 20.06
C ARG A 48 -3.44 8.01 19.73
N PHE A 49 -2.85 9.20 19.60
CA PHE A 49 -1.51 9.39 19.03
C PHE A 49 -0.57 10.28 19.86
N ASP A 50 -1.06 11.03 20.85
CA ASP A 50 -0.22 11.87 21.69
C ASP A 50 0.72 11.00 22.55
N PRO A 51 2.03 11.32 22.62
CA PRO A 51 3.00 10.53 23.36
C PRO A 51 2.71 10.44 24.87
N VAL A 52 2.16 11.49 25.49
CA VAL A 52 1.86 11.52 26.92
C VAL A 52 0.62 10.67 27.20
N GLU A 53 -0.48 10.90 26.47
CA GLU A 53 -1.74 10.16 26.62
C GLU A 53 -1.58 8.65 26.37
N THR A 54 -0.71 8.29 25.44
CA THR A 54 -0.52 6.89 25.01
C THR A 54 0.73 6.22 25.58
N LYS A 55 1.46 6.88 26.48
CA LYS A 55 2.73 6.37 27.03
C LYS A 55 3.74 5.99 25.94
N GLY A 56 3.81 6.80 24.88
CA GLY A 56 4.71 6.64 23.73
C GLY A 56 4.24 5.68 22.63
N GLU A 57 3.09 5.01 22.79
CA GLU A 57 2.58 4.07 21.78
C GLU A 57 2.03 4.77 20.52
N GLY A 58 1.48 5.96 20.66
CA GLY A 58 0.98 6.78 19.56
C GLY A 58 2.03 7.03 18.48
N PRO A 59 3.20 7.63 18.82
CA PRO A 59 4.30 7.80 17.88
C PRO A 59 4.83 6.48 17.29
N ARG A 60 4.82 5.38 18.05
CA ARG A 60 5.21 4.05 17.54
C ARG A 60 4.25 3.57 16.44
N ARG A 61 2.93 3.75 16.63
CA ARG A 61 1.91 3.42 15.63
C ARG A 61 2.04 4.29 14.37
N LEU A 62 2.35 5.59 14.53
CA LEU A 62 2.63 6.47 13.38
C LEU A 62 3.89 6.03 12.63
N LYS A 63 4.96 5.62 13.31
CA LYS A 63 6.14 5.02 12.65
C LYS A 63 5.78 3.74 11.87
N ASN A 64 4.86 2.93 12.40
CA ASN A 64 4.36 1.75 11.69
C ASN A 64 3.50 2.12 10.47
N LEU A 65 2.76 3.24 10.51
CA LEU A 65 2.06 3.78 9.36
C LEU A 65 3.02 4.18 8.24
N TYR A 66 4.08 4.95 8.56
CA TYR A 66 5.13 5.26 7.58
C TYR A 66 5.82 4.00 7.04
N PHE A 67 6.03 3.00 7.89
CA PHE A 67 6.56 1.72 7.46
C PHE A 67 5.65 1.02 6.45
N LEU A 68 4.34 0.98 6.69
CA LEU A 68 3.36 0.45 5.73
C LEU A 68 3.39 1.24 4.41
N TYR A 69 3.35 2.57 4.50
CA TYR A 69 3.42 3.45 3.33
C TYR A 69 4.65 3.15 2.45
N LEU A 70 5.82 2.99 3.05
CA LEU A 70 7.05 2.68 2.31
C LEU A 70 7.01 1.29 1.65
N ILE A 71 6.35 0.30 2.28
CA ILE A 71 6.17 -1.03 1.70
C ILE A 71 5.27 -0.96 0.46
N GLU A 72 4.17 -0.21 0.52
CA GLU A 72 3.26 -0.03 -0.62
C GLU A 72 3.88 0.82 -1.72
N LEU A 73 4.55 1.92 -1.37
CA LEU A 73 5.32 2.76 -2.30
C LEU A 73 6.35 1.91 -3.07
N ARG A 74 7.04 1.02 -2.34
CA ARG A 74 8.01 0.12 -2.97
C ARG A 74 7.35 -0.88 -3.90
N ALA A 75 6.20 -1.43 -3.53
CA ALA A 75 5.44 -2.30 -4.41
C ALA A 75 5.01 -1.57 -5.69
N LEU A 76 4.53 -0.32 -5.60
CA LEU A 76 4.19 0.49 -6.77
C LEU A 76 5.41 0.72 -7.68
N SER A 77 6.56 1.05 -7.10
CA SER A 77 7.82 1.21 -7.86
C SER A 77 8.24 -0.08 -8.58
N LYS A 78 8.08 -1.24 -7.93
CA LYS A 78 8.45 -2.56 -8.48
C LYS A 78 7.49 -3.10 -9.51
N VAL A 79 6.20 -2.75 -9.44
CA VAL A 79 5.19 -3.23 -10.40
C VAL A 79 5.16 -2.40 -11.68
N ALA A 80 5.82 -1.24 -11.72
CA ALA A 80 5.84 -0.37 -12.89
C ALA A 80 6.13 -1.08 -14.24
N PRO A 81 7.14 -1.99 -14.36
CA PRO A 81 7.39 -2.69 -15.62
C PRO A 81 6.22 -3.57 -16.09
N TYR A 82 5.35 -4.02 -15.18
CA TYR A 82 4.15 -4.76 -15.56
C TYR A 82 3.17 -3.86 -16.32
N PHE A 83 2.96 -2.61 -15.88
CA PHE A 83 2.03 -1.67 -16.49
C PHE A 83 2.59 -0.92 -17.70
N GLU A 84 3.91 -0.82 -17.82
CA GLU A 84 4.61 -0.28 -19.01
C GLU A 84 4.35 -1.13 -20.26
N ARG A 85 4.00 -2.41 -20.09
CA ARG A 85 3.71 -3.33 -21.19
C ARG A 85 2.46 -2.89 -21.97
N SER A 86 2.54 -2.97 -23.29
CA SER A 86 1.46 -2.58 -24.21
C SER A 86 0.19 -3.40 -24.00
N ILE A 87 0.32 -4.69 -23.67
CA ILE A 87 -0.77 -5.64 -23.46
C ILE A 87 -1.59 -5.39 -22.19
N VAL A 88 -1.09 -4.59 -21.24
CA VAL A 88 -1.83 -4.27 -20.00
C VAL A 88 -2.68 -3.04 -20.24
N ASP A 89 -3.98 -3.23 -20.37
CA ASP A 89 -4.97 -2.16 -20.51
C ASP A 89 -5.74 -1.91 -19.21
N LEU A 90 -6.29 -0.71 -19.07
CA LEU A 90 -7.16 -0.32 -17.96
C LEU A 90 -8.61 -0.25 -18.43
N TYR A 91 -9.05 -1.23 -19.23
CA TYR A 91 -10.28 -1.17 -20.03
C TYR A 91 -11.53 -0.79 -19.21
N THR A 92 -12.25 0.24 -19.63
CA THR A 92 -13.58 0.60 -19.08
C THR A 92 -14.67 0.65 -20.15
N GLY A 93 -14.28 0.54 -21.43
CA GLY A 93 -15.14 0.77 -22.58
C GLY A 93 -14.96 2.15 -23.21
N ASN A 94 -14.24 3.07 -22.56
CA ASN A 94 -13.87 4.38 -23.10
C ASN A 94 -12.37 4.43 -23.43
N VAL A 95 -12.04 4.22 -24.70
CA VAL A 95 -10.65 4.11 -25.17
C VAL A 95 -9.79 5.34 -24.83
N LYS A 96 -10.38 6.54 -24.88
CA LYS A 96 -9.65 7.78 -24.57
C LYS A 96 -9.33 7.87 -23.08
N GLU A 97 -10.32 7.67 -22.22
CA GLU A 97 -10.13 7.70 -20.76
C GLU A 97 -9.19 6.59 -20.29
N ASP A 98 -9.23 5.40 -20.92
CA ASP A 98 -8.35 4.28 -20.59
C ASP A 98 -6.88 4.62 -20.89
N ALA A 99 -6.62 5.28 -22.02
CA ALA A 99 -5.28 5.74 -22.41
C ALA A 99 -4.77 6.87 -21.48
N ASP A 100 -5.64 7.84 -21.18
CA ASP A 100 -5.32 8.94 -20.26
C ASP A 100 -5.03 8.41 -18.85
N THR A 101 -5.84 7.48 -18.35
CA THR A 101 -5.65 6.82 -17.05
C THR A 101 -4.35 6.02 -17.01
N LYS A 102 -4.03 5.27 -18.08
CA LYS A 102 -2.77 4.53 -18.17
C LYS A 102 -1.58 5.49 -18.11
N THR A 103 -1.66 6.64 -18.79
CA THR A 103 -0.60 7.65 -18.79
C THR A 103 -0.40 8.25 -17.40
N LEU A 104 -1.48 8.62 -16.70
CA LEU A 104 -1.43 9.12 -15.32
C LEU A 104 -0.82 8.09 -14.37
N LEU A 105 -1.21 6.82 -14.50
CA LEU A 105 -0.68 5.74 -13.69
C LEU A 105 0.83 5.54 -13.89
N LEU A 106 1.30 5.59 -15.13
CA LEU A 106 2.73 5.48 -15.45
C LEU A 106 3.53 6.67 -14.89
N ASN A 107 2.97 7.88 -14.91
CA ASN A 107 3.62 9.05 -14.29
C ASN A 107 3.80 8.87 -12.78
N ILE A 108 2.76 8.40 -12.07
CA ILE A 108 2.86 8.06 -10.64
C ILE A 108 3.99 7.06 -10.41
N PHE A 109 4.08 6.01 -11.24
CA PHE A 109 5.15 5.02 -11.10
C PHE A 109 6.55 5.61 -11.32
N GLN A 110 6.72 6.53 -12.27
CA GLN A 110 8.00 7.22 -12.44
C GLN A 110 8.37 8.05 -11.21
N ASP A 111 7.41 8.76 -10.62
CA ASP A 111 7.64 9.50 -9.38
C ASP A 111 8.06 8.55 -8.24
N THR A 112 7.39 7.40 -8.10
CA THR A 112 7.78 6.40 -7.08
C THR A 112 9.18 5.81 -7.31
N LYS A 113 9.65 5.71 -8.57
CA LYS A 113 11.01 5.26 -8.90
C LYS A 113 12.07 6.31 -8.55
N SER A 114 11.71 7.59 -8.60
CA SER A 114 12.63 8.69 -8.24
C SER A 114 12.92 8.78 -6.75
N PHE A 115 12.05 8.22 -5.91
CA PHE A 115 12.22 8.21 -4.47
C PHE A 115 13.38 7.29 -4.04
N PRO A 116 14.41 7.80 -3.33
CA PRO A 116 15.53 6.99 -2.87
C PRO A 116 15.08 6.05 -1.75
N MET A 117 14.76 4.81 -2.10
CA MET A 117 14.29 3.82 -1.13
C MET A 117 15.41 3.46 -0.13
N HIS A 118 15.24 3.84 1.13
CA HIS A 118 16.27 3.69 2.18
C HIS A 118 16.25 2.34 2.91
N PHE A 119 15.49 1.36 2.42
CA PHE A 119 15.28 0.10 3.13
C PHE A 119 15.87 -1.10 2.37
N ASP A 120 16.66 -1.94 3.06
CA ASP A 120 17.24 -3.17 2.51
C ASP A 120 16.22 -4.32 2.50
N GLU A 121 15.54 -4.48 1.38
CA GLU A 121 14.51 -5.50 1.11
C GLU A 121 14.96 -6.92 1.43
N LYS A 122 16.23 -7.23 1.13
CA LYS A 122 16.79 -8.55 1.41
C LYS A 122 16.79 -8.77 2.92
N SER A 123 17.13 -7.77 3.72
CA SER A 123 17.07 -7.92 5.18
C SER A 123 15.65 -8.16 5.74
N MET A 124 14.57 -7.73 5.08
CA MET A 124 13.18 -7.98 5.55
C MET A 124 12.54 -9.26 5.01
N PHE A 125 12.93 -9.67 3.81
CA PHE A 125 12.30 -10.78 3.09
C PHE A 125 13.25 -11.95 2.78
N ALA A 126 14.53 -11.90 3.20
CA ALA A 126 15.47 -13.02 3.12
C ALA A 126 15.26 -14.10 4.20
N GLY A 127 14.18 -14.01 4.97
CA GLY A 127 13.75 -15.11 5.85
C GLY A 127 13.42 -16.38 5.07
N ASP A 128 13.43 -17.53 5.77
CA ASP A 128 13.13 -18.86 5.25
C ASP A 128 11.96 -18.82 4.26
N LYS A 129 12.06 -19.55 3.14
CA LYS A 129 10.98 -19.66 2.13
C LYS A 129 9.62 -19.98 2.77
N LYS A 130 9.62 -20.66 3.93
CA LYS A 130 8.43 -20.89 4.75
C LYS A 130 7.81 -19.62 5.37
N GLY A 131 8.62 -18.70 5.87
CA GLY A 131 8.16 -17.43 6.48
C GLY A 131 7.56 -16.48 5.43
N ALA A 132 8.23 -16.32 4.29
CA ALA A 132 7.70 -15.59 3.14
C ALA A 132 6.40 -16.22 2.60
N LYS A 133 6.34 -17.56 2.54
CA LYS A 133 5.12 -18.29 2.18
C LYS A 133 4.00 -18.07 3.19
N SER A 134 4.30 -18.02 4.49
CA SER A 134 3.33 -17.74 5.55
C SER A 134 2.70 -16.36 5.37
N LEU A 135 3.52 -15.33 5.12
CA LEU A 135 3.06 -13.97 4.82
C LEU A 135 2.17 -13.94 3.56
N LYS A 136 2.53 -14.68 2.49
CA LYS A 136 1.68 -14.84 1.31
C LYS A 136 0.35 -15.54 1.63
N THR A 137 0.36 -16.64 2.39
CA THR A 137 -0.85 -17.41 2.73
C THR A 137 -1.76 -16.69 3.73
N GLN A 138 -1.22 -15.77 4.52
CA GLN A 138 -1.98 -14.91 5.44
C GLN A 138 -2.70 -13.76 4.71
N GLY A 139 -2.65 -13.70 3.37
CA GLY A 139 -3.49 -12.79 2.58
C GLY A 139 -3.07 -11.32 2.65
N LEU A 140 -1.77 -11.03 2.83
CA LEU A 140 -1.22 -9.68 3.07
C LEU A 140 -1.23 -8.71 1.87
N GLY A 141 -2.20 -8.85 0.98
CA GLY A 141 -2.50 -7.88 -0.06
C GLY A 141 -1.58 -7.91 -1.27
N THR A 142 -2.02 -7.20 -2.31
CA THR A 142 -1.36 -7.13 -3.63
C THR A 142 0.08 -6.59 -3.52
N ALA A 143 0.36 -5.67 -2.59
CA ALA A 143 1.69 -5.09 -2.39
C ALA A 143 2.75 -6.16 -2.06
N LEU A 144 2.48 -7.05 -1.11
CA LEU A 144 3.44 -8.13 -0.78
C LEU A 144 3.55 -9.14 -1.93
N LYS A 145 2.45 -9.46 -2.62
CA LYS A 145 2.50 -10.31 -3.81
C LYS A 145 3.49 -9.77 -4.84
N ILE A 146 3.46 -8.46 -5.10
CA ILE A 146 4.42 -7.78 -5.99
C ILE A 146 5.84 -7.89 -5.46
N LEU A 147 6.09 -7.51 -4.19
CA LEU A 147 7.44 -7.49 -3.62
C LEU A 147 8.10 -8.88 -3.63
N PHE A 148 7.32 -9.95 -3.43
CA PHE A 148 7.84 -11.31 -3.52
C PHE A 148 7.93 -11.89 -4.93
N SER A 149 7.48 -11.16 -5.95
CA SER A 149 7.48 -11.61 -7.36
C SER A 149 8.38 -10.74 -8.24
N GLU A 150 9.32 -10.00 -7.64
CA GLU A 150 10.19 -9.07 -8.36
C GLU A 150 10.93 -9.74 -9.52
N LYS A 151 11.49 -10.94 -9.27
CA LYS A 151 12.26 -11.67 -10.29
C LYS A 151 11.38 -12.11 -11.46
N GLU A 152 10.13 -12.45 -11.19
CA GLU A 152 9.14 -12.82 -12.18
C GLU A 152 8.70 -11.59 -12.98
N ILE A 153 8.49 -10.44 -12.33
CA ILE A 153 8.12 -9.16 -12.95
C ILE A 153 9.22 -8.67 -13.89
N GLN A 154 10.49 -8.72 -13.46
CA GLN A 154 11.64 -8.30 -14.28
C GLN A 154 11.88 -9.18 -15.51
N LYS A 155 11.36 -10.42 -15.51
CA LYS A 155 11.47 -11.36 -16.63
C LYS A 155 10.24 -11.37 -17.54
N LEU A 156 9.30 -10.44 -17.34
CA LEU A 156 8.11 -10.38 -18.16
C LEU A 156 8.45 -9.99 -19.60
N PRO A 157 7.94 -10.70 -20.61
CA PRO A 157 8.07 -10.30 -21.99
C PRO A 157 7.27 -9.02 -22.26
N GLU A 158 7.85 -8.10 -23.02
CA GLU A 158 7.24 -6.79 -23.30
C GLU A 158 5.92 -6.90 -24.07
N ASN A 159 5.87 -7.76 -25.08
CA ASN A 159 4.79 -7.79 -26.08
C ASN A 159 3.95 -9.07 -26.08
N SER A 160 4.16 -9.99 -25.13
CA SER A 160 3.40 -11.24 -25.07
C SER A 160 2.77 -11.48 -23.69
N PRO A 161 1.61 -12.16 -23.63
CA PRO A 161 1.03 -12.55 -22.35
C PRO A 161 1.99 -13.52 -21.64
N SER A 162 2.26 -13.26 -20.36
CA SER A 162 3.16 -14.06 -19.54
C SER A 162 2.39 -14.98 -18.62
N LYS A 163 2.87 -16.21 -18.43
CA LYS A 163 2.37 -17.14 -17.41
C LYS A 163 2.97 -16.89 -16.02
N GLY A 164 3.94 -15.99 -15.89
CA GLY A 164 4.75 -15.83 -14.67
C GLY A 164 4.14 -14.94 -13.58
N PHE A 165 3.55 -13.80 -13.96
CA PHE A 165 2.96 -12.84 -13.02
C PHE A 165 1.79 -12.11 -13.66
N GLN A 166 0.68 -12.02 -12.93
CA GLN A 166 -0.53 -11.34 -13.36
C GLN A 166 -1.22 -10.69 -12.17
N LEU A 167 -1.80 -9.51 -12.40
CA LEU A 167 -2.74 -8.87 -11.48
C LEU A 167 -4.13 -8.87 -12.08
N THR A 168 -5.12 -9.23 -11.26
CA THR A 168 -6.53 -9.08 -11.59
C THR A 168 -6.95 -7.61 -11.46
N ARG A 169 -8.07 -7.22 -12.09
CA ARG A 169 -8.65 -5.88 -11.90
C ARG A 169 -8.85 -5.53 -10.43
N GLN A 170 -9.36 -6.47 -9.65
CA GLN A 170 -9.59 -6.28 -8.21
C GLN A 170 -8.28 -6.01 -7.46
N GLU A 171 -7.21 -6.73 -7.79
CA GLU A 171 -5.90 -6.52 -7.18
C GLU A 171 -5.29 -5.16 -7.54
N ILE A 172 -5.46 -4.69 -8.78
CA ILE A 172 -4.98 -3.38 -9.24
C ILE A 172 -5.72 -2.26 -8.51
N VAL A 173 -7.05 -2.33 -8.48
CA VAL A 173 -7.90 -1.35 -7.78
C VAL A 173 -7.58 -1.34 -6.29
N ALA A 174 -7.44 -2.51 -5.66
CA ALA A 174 -7.10 -2.61 -4.24
C ALA A 174 -5.72 -2.01 -3.94
N LEU A 175 -4.72 -2.25 -4.79
CA LEU A 175 -3.37 -1.72 -4.61
C LEU A 175 -3.35 -0.18 -4.62
N LEU A 176 -3.97 0.43 -5.63
CA LEU A 176 -3.99 1.89 -5.78
C LEU A 176 -4.85 2.56 -4.71
N ASN A 177 -6.01 1.99 -4.40
CA ASN A 177 -6.88 2.53 -3.35
C ASN A 177 -6.29 2.36 -1.95
N ALA A 178 -5.56 1.29 -1.67
CA ALA A 178 -4.87 1.12 -0.39
C ALA A 178 -3.78 2.18 -0.20
N PHE A 179 -2.94 2.37 -1.22
CA PHE A 179 -1.87 3.37 -1.17
C PHE A 179 -2.38 4.81 -1.03
N GLY A 180 -3.53 5.12 -1.61
CA GLY A 180 -4.15 6.45 -1.52
C GLY A 180 -4.81 6.78 -0.18
N ARG A 181 -4.77 5.87 0.82
CA ARG A 181 -5.37 6.05 2.15
C ARG A 181 -4.31 6.29 3.22
#